data_AF-A0A4V2XXQ3-F1
#
_entry.id   AF-A0A4V2XXQ3-F1
#
_cell.length_a   1.000
_cell.length_b   1.000
_cell.length_c   1.000
_cell.angle_alpha   90.00
_cell.angle_beta   90.00
_cell.angle_gamma   90.00
#
_symmetry.space_group_name_H-M   'P 1'
#
loop_
_entity.id
_entity.type
_entity.pdbx_description
1 polymer ?
#
loop_
_entity_poly.entity_id
_entity_poly.type
_entity_poly.pdbx_seq_one_letter_code
_entity_poly.pdbx_strand_id
1 'polypeptide(L)'
;MGAALPGYEEQWWRALAVFRTFSVLYAAALYAFALDDYRHVTAAWLVLAGLGLWTALTFAWYRRPGARRWPLLTVDLLVAAAAIVATRPLQLEAAVERGAQTLPVFWVVAPVIGWALVYGWVAALPSSAVIGLANVAERGAVTPPLLHNTALVLIAGATATSRRTPR
;
A
#
# COMPACT_ATOMS: atom_id res chain seq x y z
N MET A 1 23.51 -14.20 -11.68
CA MET A 1 22.97 -13.49 -10.50
C MET A 1 23.80 -12.21 -10.38
N GLY A 2 23.36 -11.13 -11.02
CA GLY A 2 24.14 -9.89 -11.08
C GLY A 2 24.29 -9.32 -9.69
N ALA A 3 25.52 -9.19 -9.20
CA ALA A 3 25.81 -8.50 -7.97
C ALA A 3 25.28 -7.07 -8.10
N ALA A 4 24.19 -6.75 -7.39
CA ALA A 4 23.72 -5.38 -7.28
C ALA A 4 24.88 -4.57 -6.73
N LEU A 5 25.32 -3.53 -7.47
CA LEU A 5 26.38 -2.65 -7.00
C LEU A 5 25.99 -2.11 -5.61
N PRO A 6 26.87 -2.18 -4.60
CA PRO A 6 26.58 -1.70 -3.26
C PRO A 6 26.15 -0.23 -3.34
N GLY A 7 24.83 0.01 -3.17
CA GLY A 7 24.20 1.32 -3.40
C GLY A 7 22.80 1.23 -4.01
N TYR A 8 22.54 0.29 -4.92
CA TYR A 8 21.24 0.18 -5.59
C TYR A 8 20.10 -0.14 -4.61
N GLU A 9 20.30 -1.11 -3.72
CA GLU A 9 19.29 -1.49 -2.72
C GLU A 9 18.90 -0.30 -1.83
N GLU A 10 19.89 0.44 -1.31
CA GLU A 10 19.67 1.62 -0.48
C GLU A 10 18.91 2.72 -1.24
N GLN A 11 19.16 2.85 -2.55
CA GLN A 11 18.48 3.81 -3.40
C GLN A 11 16.98 3.48 -3.57
N TRP A 12 16.60 2.20 -3.67
CA TRP A 12 15.18 1.79 -3.70
C TRP A 12 14.48 2.03 -2.37
N TRP A 13 15.13 1.73 -1.26
CA TRP A 13 14.55 2.00 0.07
C TRP A 13 14.38 3.50 0.30
N ARG A 14 15.31 4.33 -0.16
CA ARG A 14 15.16 5.79 -0.17
C ARG A 14 14.02 6.24 -1.06
N ALA A 15 13.91 5.71 -2.28
CA ALA A 15 12.80 6.03 -3.18
C ALA A 15 11.44 5.64 -2.56
N LEU A 16 11.36 4.47 -1.90
CA LEU A 16 10.16 4.02 -1.21
C LEU A 16 9.79 4.94 -0.02
N ALA A 17 10.78 5.40 0.75
CA ALA A 17 10.56 6.35 1.84
C ALA A 17 10.03 7.70 1.34
N VAL A 18 10.61 8.21 0.24
CA VAL A 18 10.14 9.44 -0.43
C VAL A 18 8.71 9.23 -0.92
N PHE A 19 8.45 8.14 -1.64
CA PHE A 19 7.11 7.79 -2.11
C PHE A 19 6.07 7.76 -0.99
N ARG A 20 6.38 7.15 0.17
CA ARG A 20 5.45 7.14 1.32
C ARG A 20 5.16 8.53 1.84
N THR A 21 6.19 9.36 1.98
CA THR A 21 6.04 10.72 2.49
C THR A 21 5.13 11.53 1.56
N PHE A 22 5.39 11.50 0.26
CA PHE A 22 4.53 12.14 -0.74
C PHE A 22 3.12 11.56 -0.74
N SER A 23 2.96 10.25 -0.55
CA SER A 23 1.65 9.61 -0.51
C SER A 23 0.82 10.07 0.69
N VAL A 24 1.42 10.26 1.88
CA VAL A 24 0.70 10.82 3.04
C VAL A 24 0.30 12.27 2.78
N LEU A 25 1.21 13.09 2.25
CA LEU A 25 0.92 14.49 1.93
C LEU A 25 -0.19 14.62 0.89
N TYR A 26 -0.14 13.78 -0.15
CA TYR A 26 -1.15 13.72 -1.19
C TYR A 26 -2.52 13.29 -0.63
N ALA A 27 -2.55 12.25 0.22
CA ALA A 27 -3.76 11.82 0.90
C ALA A 27 -4.36 12.93 1.78
N ALA A 28 -3.52 13.65 2.53
CA ALA A 28 -3.96 14.78 3.35
C ALA A 28 -4.50 15.94 2.50
N ALA A 29 -3.88 16.24 1.35
CA ALA A 29 -4.35 17.26 0.43
C ALA A 29 -5.71 16.88 -0.19
N LEU A 30 -5.84 15.65 -0.72
CA LEU A 30 -7.11 15.15 -1.24
C LEU A 30 -8.21 15.20 -0.18
N TYR A 31 -7.89 14.77 1.04
CA TYR A 31 -8.83 14.80 2.14
C TYR A 31 -9.27 16.22 2.50
N ALA A 32 -8.33 17.18 2.51
CA ALA A 32 -8.65 18.59 2.75
C ALA A 32 -9.58 19.20 1.67
N PHE A 33 -9.52 18.69 0.43
CA PHE A 33 -10.45 19.09 -0.65
C PHE A 33 -11.79 18.36 -0.62
N ALA A 34 -11.91 17.29 0.18
CA ALA A 34 -13.09 16.43 0.25
C ALA A 34 -13.68 16.36 1.66
N LEU A 35 -13.50 17.39 2.50
CA LEU A 35 -13.98 17.38 3.89
C LEU A 35 -15.49 17.16 3.99
N ASP A 36 -16.26 17.71 3.04
CA ASP A 36 -17.72 17.58 3.00
C ASP A 36 -18.21 16.16 2.71
N ASP A 37 -17.33 15.28 2.23
CA ASP A 37 -17.64 13.88 1.95
C ASP A 37 -17.52 12.98 3.20
N TYR A 38 -17.09 13.53 4.33
CA TYR A 38 -16.79 12.79 5.55
C TYR A 38 -17.71 13.16 6.71
N ARG A 39 -18.23 12.12 7.36
CA ARG A 39 -19.09 12.24 8.55
C ARG A 39 -18.27 12.63 9.79
N HIS A 40 -17.04 12.14 9.91
CA HIS A 40 -16.20 12.32 11.09
C HIS A 40 -14.83 12.93 10.73
N VAL A 41 -14.79 14.25 10.57
CA VAL A 41 -13.60 14.95 10.05
C VAL A 41 -12.37 14.79 10.94
N THR A 42 -12.55 14.91 12.26
CA THR A 42 -11.46 14.77 13.23
C THR A 42 -10.87 13.35 13.25
N ALA A 43 -11.71 12.33 13.14
CA ALA A 43 -11.27 10.94 13.13
C ALA A 43 -10.48 10.59 11.85
N ALA A 44 -10.86 11.15 10.70
CA ALA A 44 -10.09 11.00 9.46
C ALA A 44 -8.70 11.65 9.56
N TRP A 45 -8.59 12.83 10.17
CA TRP A 45 -7.28 13.44 10.49
C TRP A 45 -6.43 12.58 11.43
N LEU A 46 -7.04 11.91 12.42
CA LEU A 46 -6.31 10.98 13.30
C LEU A 46 -5.77 9.77 12.53
N VAL A 47 -6.53 9.23 11.57
CA VAL A 47 -6.03 8.15 10.70
C VAL A 47 -4.85 8.64 9.85
N LEU A 48 -4.95 9.83 9.25
CA LEU A 48 -3.85 10.43 8.47
C LEU A 48 -2.61 10.69 9.34
N ALA A 49 -2.80 11.19 10.56
CA ALA A 49 -1.71 11.36 11.53
C ALA A 49 -1.07 10.01 11.90
N GLY A 50 -1.88 8.96 12.06
CA GLY A 50 -1.43 7.59 12.25
C GLY A 50 -0.59 7.08 11.08
N LEU A 51 -1.01 7.33 9.83
CA LEU A 51 -0.23 6.99 8.63
C LEU A 51 1.10 7.77 8.57
N GLY A 52 1.09 9.04 8.95
CA GLY A 52 2.29 9.87 9.08
C GLY A 52 3.27 9.32 10.13
N LEU A 53 2.76 9.00 11.32
CA LEU A 53 3.54 8.39 12.41
C LEU A 53 4.13 7.04 11.97
N TRP A 54 3.31 6.19 11.34
CA TRP A 54 3.76 4.91 10.81
C TRP A 54 4.83 5.08 9.73
N THR A 55 4.72 6.11 8.89
CA THR A 55 5.74 6.45 7.89
C THR A 55 7.07 6.83 8.56
N ALA A 56 7.03 7.61 9.65
CA ALA A 56 8.24 7.94 10.41
C ALA A 56 8.86 6.71 11.09
N LEU A 57 8.04 5.82 11.65
CA LEU A 57 8.50 4.57 12.27
C LEU A 57 9.14 3.62 11.25
N THR A 58 8.48 3.40 10.12
CA THR A 58 9.01 2.56 9.03
C THR A 58 10.31 3.14 8.46
N PHE A 59 10.44 4.47 8.35
CA PHE A 59 11.69 5.11 8.00
C PHE A 59 12.82 4.80 9.00
N ALA A 60 12.55 4.93 10.31
CA ALA A 60 13.54 4.61 11.34
C ALA A 60 13.94 3.13 11.34
N TRP A 61 12.99 2.23 11.10
CA TRP A 61 13.24 0.78 11.07
C TRP A 61 13.96 0.33 9.80
N TYR A 62 13.60 0.81 8.61
CA TYR A 62 14.23 0.38 7.35
C TYR A 62 15.68 0.84 7.17
N ARG A 63 16.14 1.80 7.99
CA ARG A 63 17.58 2.13 8.12
C ARG A 63 18.39 0.99 8.72
N ARG A 64 17.77 0.02 9.39
CA ARG A 64 18.42 -1.16 9.96
C ARG A 64 18.26 -2.34 8.98
N PRO A 65 19.34 -2.86 8.38
CA PRO A 65 19.25 -3.97 7.43
C PRO A 65 18.52 -5.19 8.00
N GLY A 66 18.74 -5.50 9.29
CA GLY A 66 18.09 -6.64 9.97
C GLY A 66 16.58 -6.48 10.24
N ALA A 67 16.02 -5.29 10.03
CA ALA A 67 14.58 -5.04 10.18
C ALA A 67 13.81 -5.23 8.86
N ARG A 68 14.50 -5.32 7.71
CA ARG A 68 13.93 -5.54 6.36
C ARG A 68 13.51 -6.99 6.13
N ARG A 69 12.73 -7.54 7.07
CA ARG A 69 12.33 -8.96 7.10
C ARG A 69 10.81 -9.12 7.21
N TRP A 70 10.35 -10.33 6.89
CA TRP A 70 8.95 -10.74 6.81
C TRP A 70 8.05 -10.21 7.93
N PRO A 71 8.44 -10.22 9.23
CA PRO A 71 7.57 -9.70 10.29
C PRO A 71 7.21 -8.23 10.10
N LEU A 72 8.18 -7.37 9.79
CA LEU A 72 7.94 -5.94 9.67
C LEU A 72 7.12 -5.61 8.41
N LEU A 73 7.42 -6.30 7.31
CA LEU A 73 6.68 -6.16 6.05
C LEU A 73 5.23 -6.65 6.16
N THR A 74 5.00 -7.69 6.96
CA THR A 74 3.63 -8.18 7.22
C THR A 74 2.86 -7.18 8.06
N VAL A 75 3.46 -6.66 9.14
CA VAL A 75 2.81 -5.62 9.96
C VAL A 75 2.52 -4.38 9.13
N ASP A 76 3.45 -3.92 8.29
CA ASP A 76 3.25 -2.79 7.41
C ASP A 76 2.06 -3.00 6.43
N LEU A 77 1.94 -4.20 5.87
CA LEU A 77 0.83 -4.58 5.00
C LEU A 77 -0.51 -4.60 5.76
N LEU A 78 -0.51 -5.12 6.99
CA LEU A 78 -1.71 -5.16 7.82
C LEU A 78 -2.14 -3.77 8.28
N VAL A 79 -1.20 -2.87 8.57
CA VAL A 79 -1.51 -1.46 8.88
C VAL A 79 -2.17 -0.78 7.68
N ALA A 80 -1.69 -1.03 6.46
CA ALA A 80 -2.33 -0.52 5.25
C ALA A 80 -3.75 -1.08 5.05
N ALA A 81 -3.93 -2.39 5.24
CA ALA A 81 -5.25 -3.02 5.17
C ALA A 81 -6.21 -2.46 6.23
N ALA A 82 -5.73 -2.27 7.46
CA ALA A 82 -6.53 -1.70 8.55
C ALA A 82 -6.92 -0.24 8.26
N ALA A 83 -6.02 0.57 7.71
CA ALA A 83 -6.31 1.95 7.33
C ALA A 83 -7.38 2.05 6.21
N ILE A 84 -7.38 1.09 5.27
CA ILE A 84 -8.44 0.99 4.26
C ILE A 84 -9.78 0.74 4.96
N VAL A 85 -9.90 -0.34 5.73
CA VAL A 85 -11.15 -0.73 6.38
C VAL A 85 -11.65 0.35 7.34
N ALA A 86 -10.74 1.00 8.06
CA ALA A 86 -11.06 2.12 8.96
C ALA A 86 -11.61 3.35 8.24
N THR A 87 -11.48 3.46 6.90
CA THR A 87 -12.04 4.58 6.14
C THR A 87 -13.56 4.53 6.07
N ARG A 88 -14.16 3.32 5.96
CA ARG A 88 -15.60 3.18 5.72
C ARG A 88 -16.49 3.89 6.75
N PRO A 89 -16.29 3.73 8.07
CA PRO A 89 -17.15 4.41 9.07
C PRO A 89 -16.93 5.94 9.14
N LEU A 90 -15.92 6.47 8.46
CA LEU A 90 -15.58 7.89 8.48
C LEU A 90 -16.21 8.67 7.32
N GLN A 91 -16.53 7.98 6.22
CA GLN A 91 -17.14 8.56 5.03
C GLN A 91 -18.67 8.55 5.09
N LEU A 92 -19.30 9.48 4.37
CA LEU A 92 -20.73 9.45 4.12
C LEU A 92 -21.06 8.37 3.08
N GLU A 93 -22.17 7.65 3.23
CA GLU A 93 -22.66 6.69 2.22
C GLU A 93 -22.72 7.30 0.81
N ALA A 94 -23.25 8.53 0.68
CA ALA A 94 -23.36 9.23 -0.59
C ALA A 94 -21.99 9.57 -1.22
N ALA A 95 -20.92 9.69 -0.43
CA ALA A 95 -19.57 9.85 -0.94
C ALA A 95 -19.02 8.52 -1.48
N VAL A 96 -19.26 7.42 -0.76
CA VAL A 96 -18.84 6.08 -1.20
C VAL A 96 -19.54 5.68 -2.51
N GLU A 97 -20.85 5.97 -2.64
CA GLU A 97 -21.62 5.73 -3.86
C GLU A 97 -21.11 6.54 -5.06
N ARG A 98 -20.65 7.78 -4.84
CA ARG A 98 -19.99 8.62 -5.86
C ARG A 98 -18.56 8.18 -6.19
N GLY A 99 -18.06 7.12 -5.55
CA GLY A 99 -16.73 6.57 -5.82
C GLY A 99 -15.61 7.31 -5.10
N ALA A 100 -15.87 7.87 -3.91
CA ALA A 100 -14.83 8.44 -3.07
C ALA A 100 -13.65 7.46 -2.87
N GLN A 101 -12.45 8.01 -2.79
CA GLN A 101 -11.24 7.26 -2.55
C GLN A 101 -11.09 6.92 -1.07
N THR A 102 -10.40 5.82 -0.76
CA THR A 102 -10.08 5.47 0.64
C THR A 102 -9.01 6.42 1.19
N LEU A 103 -8.97 6.64 2.51
CA LEU A 103 -8.04 7.60 3.13
C LEU A 103 -6.56 7.38 2.79
N PRO A 104 -6.02 6.15 2.78
CA PRO A 104 -4.62 5.97 2.45
C PRO A 104 -4.32 6.15 0.95
N VAL A 105 -5.32 6.21 0.05
CA VAL A 105 -5.16 6.40 -1.40
C VAL A 105 -4.02 5.52 -1.97
N PHE A 106 -2.88 6.11 -2.36
CA PHE A 106 -1.72 5.40 -2.92
C PHE A 106 -0.73 4.91 -1.87
N TRP A 107 -0.85 5.35 -0.62
CA TRP A 107 0.05 4.96 0.46
C TRP A 107 0.12 3.44 0.65
N VAL A 108 -0.98 2.73 0.38
CA VAL A 108 -1.06 1.26 0.46
C VAL A 108 -0.20 0.52 -0.57
N VAL A 109 0.29 1.21 -1.61
CA VAL A 109 1.21 0.62 -2.59
C VAL A 109 2.60 0.39 -1.99
N ALA A 110 2.99 1.19 -0.99
CA ALA A 110 4.30 1.10 -0.36
C ALA A 110 4.62 -0.27 0.28
N PRO A 111 3.75 -0.87 1.11
CA PRO A 111 4.00 -2.22 1.66
C PRO A 111 4.11 -3.29 0.57
N VAL A 112 3.34 -3.17 -0.52
CA VAL A 112 3.40 -4.10 -1.66
C VAL A 112 4.74 -4.01 -2.37
N ILE A 113 5.23 -2.79 -2.61
CA ILE A 113 6.58 -2.56 -3.16
C ILE A 113 7.62 -3.12 -2.18
N GLY A 114 7.48 -2.90 -0.87
CA GLY A 114 8.39 -3.43 0.15
C GLY A 114 8.50 -4.97 0.11
N TRP A 115 7.37 -5.66 -0.04
CA TRP A 115 7.35 -7.12 -0.24
C TRP A 115 8.03 -7.52 -1.54
N ALA A 116 7.79 -6.80 -2.63
CA ALA A 116 8.40 -7.08 -3.93
C ALA A 116 9.92 -6.85 -3.93
N LEU A 117 10.41 -5.84 -3.20
CA LEU A 117 11.84 -5.55 -3.08
C LEU A 117 12.59 -6.65 -2.32
N VAL A 118 11.98 -7.23 -1.28
CA VAL A 118 12.64 -8.24 -0.44
C VAL A 118 12.49 -9.66 -0.99
N TYR A 119 11.30 -10.03 -1.46
CA TYR A 119 10.96 -11.41 -1.87
C TYR A 119 10.81 -11.57 -3.39
N GLY A 120 11.03 -10.50 -4.15
CA GLY A 120 10.86 -10.47 -5.59
C GLY A 120 9.43 -10.20 -6.03
N TRP A 121 9.25 -9.97 -7.33
CA TRP A 121 7.99 -9.52 -7.92
C TRP A 121 6.80 -10.49 -7.69
N VAL A 122 7.04 -11.79 -7.54
CA VAL A 122 5.99 -12.79 -7.23
C VAL A 122 5.35 -12.51 -5.87
N ALA A 123 6.09 -11.93 -4.93
CA ALA A 123 5.57 -11.60 -3.61
C ALA A 123 4.67 -10.35 -3.62
N ALA A 124 4.65 -9.59 -4.73
CA ALA A 124 3.66 -8.54 -4.95
C ALA A 124 2.24 -9.12 -5.12
N LEU A 125 2.11 -10.37 -5.61
CA LEU A 125 0.80 -10.99 -5.83
C LEU A 125 0.01 -11.17 -4.51
N PRO A 126 0.52 -11.91 -3.50
CA PRO A 126 -0.21 -12.11 -2.26
C PRO A 126 -0.40 -10.81 -1.46
N SER A 127 0.58 -9.90 -1.50
CA SER A 127 0.47 -8.61 -0.80
C SER A 127 -0.59 -7.70 -1.44
N SER A 128 -0.66 -7.65 -2.77
CA SER A 128 -1.73 -6.94 -3.48
C SER A 128 -3.10 -7.57 -3.24
N ALA A 129 -3.17 -8.90 -3.13
CA ALA A 129 -4.42 -9.59 -2.82
C ALA A 129 -4.97 -9.20 -1.43
N VAL A 130 -4.11 -9.06 -0.42
CA VAL A 130 -4.51 -8.57 0.92
C VAL A 130 -5.08 -7.16 0.85
N ILE A 131 -4.42 -6.25 0.13
CA ILE A 131 -4.93 -4.88 -0.09
C ILE A 131 -6.26 -4.90 -0.85
N GLY A 132 -6.40 -5.78 -1.85
CA GLY A 132 -7.66 -6.00 -2.55
C GLY A 132 -8.78 -6.43 -1.60
N LEU A 133 -8.55 -7.48 -0.81
CA LEU A 133 -9.54 -7.95 0.17
C LEU A 133 -9.95 -6.85 1.16
N ALA A 134 -9.00 -6.02 1.60
CA ALA A 134 -9.31 -4.87 2.45
C ALA A 134 -10.23 -3.85 1.75
N ASN A 135 -10.01 -3.58 0.46
CA ASN A 135 -10.91 -2.72 -0.33
C ASN A 135 -12.31 -3.33 -0.53
N VAL A 136 -12.40 -4.65 -0.71
CA VAL A 136 -13.70 -5.35 -0.77
C VAL A 136 -14.42 -5.24 0.57
N ALA A 137 -13.71 -5.48 1.66
CA ALA A 137 -14.27 -5.38 3.01
C ALA A 137 -14.75 -3.96 3.34
N GLU A 138 -14.01 -2.94 2.89
CA GLU A 138 -14.39 -1.53 3.01
C GLU A 138 -15.65 -1.21 2.20
N ARG A 139 -15.71 -1.61 0.92
CA ARG A 139 -16.84 -1.29 0.03
C ARG A 139 -18.06 -2.17 0.22
N GLY A 140 -17.91 -3.37 0.79
CA GLY A 140 -18.96 -4.39 0.87
C GLY A 140 -19.34 -5.02 -0.47
N ALA A 141 -18.58 -4.75 -1.54
CA ALA A 141 -18.85 -5.24 -2.89
C ALA A 141 -17.56 -5.62 -3.62
N VAL A 142 -17.61 -6.71 -4.39
CA VAL A 142 -16.53 -7.08 -5.31
C VAL A 142 -16.62 -6.17 -6.53
N THR A 143 -15.74 -5.17 -6.59
CA THR A 143 -15.72 -4.18 -7.67
C THR A 143 -14.85 -4.70 -8.84
N PRO A 144 -15.21 -4.47 -10.13
CA PRO A 144 -14.44 -4.91 -11.29
C PRO A 144 -12.91 -4.62 -11.28
N PRO A 145 -12.42 -3.53 -10.66
CA PRO A 145 -10.98 -3.28 -10.48
C PRO A 145 -10.22 -4.39 -9.75
N LEU A 146 -10.86 -5.12 -8.83
CA LEU A 146 -10.24 -6.25 -8.13
C LEU A 146 -9.98 -7.43 -9.04
N LEU A 147 -10.94 -7.75 -9.90
CA LEU A 147 -10.80 -8.83 -10.88
C LEU A 147 -9.76 -8.46 -11.93
N HIS A 148 -9.76 -7.21 -12.42
CA HIS A 148 -8.79 -6.71 -13.38
C HIS A 148 -7.36 -6.69 -12.81
N ASN A 149 -7.15 -6.12 -11.62
CA ASN A 149 -5.84 -6.07 -10.98
C ASN A 149 -5.33 -7.47 -10.63
N THR A 150 -6.19 -8.37 -10.13
CA THR A 150 -5.78 -9.76 -9.83
C THR A 150 -5.41 -10.51 -11.11
N ALA A 151 -6.17 -10.32 -12.20
CA ALA A 151 -5.86 -10.92 -13.50
C ALA A 151 -4.55 -10.38 -14.09
N LEU A 152 -4.33 -9.06 -14.07
CA LEU A 152 -3.08 -8.45 -14.54
C LEU A 152 -1.86 -8.98 -13.77
N VAL A 153 -2.02 -9.14 -12.45
CA VAL A 153 -0.98 -9.60 -11.53
C VAL A 153 -0.71 -11.10 -11.76
N LEU A 154 -1.73 -11.92 -12.00
CA LEU A 154 -1.58 -13.32 -12.43
C LEU A 154 -0.91 -13.45 -13.82
N ILE A 155 -1.20 -12.57 -14.77
CA ILE A 155 -0.61 -12.57 -16.11
C ILE A 155 0.86 -12.10 -16.07
N ALA A 156 1.16 -11.03 -15.33
CA ALA A 156 2.53 -10.61 -15.05
C ALA A 156 3.31 -11.74 -14.33
N GLY A 157 2.61 -12.41 -13.40
CA GLY A 157 2.85 -13.76 -12.88
C GLY A 157 3.44 -14.74 -13.88
N ALA A 158 2.57 -15.21 -14.74
CA ALA A 158 2.88 -16.25 -15.73
C ALA A 158 4.02 -15.81 -16.67
N THR A 159 4.02 -14.55 -17.11
CA THR A 159 5.02 -14.03 -18.07
C THR A 159 6.41 -13.88 -17.46
N ALA A 160 6.54 -13.45 -16.21
CA ALA A 160 7.85 -13.35 -15.57
C ALA A 160 8.38 -14.72 -15.11
N THR A 161 7.52 -15.73 -14.99
CA THR A 161 7.92 -17.13 -14.74
C THR A 161 8.57 -17.77 -15.97
N SER A 162 8.22 -17.33 -17.19
CA SER A 162 8.78 -17.91 -18.44
C SER A 162 10.25 -17.56 -18.72
N ARG A 163 10.87 -16.66 -17.94
CA ARG A 163 12.30 -16.31 -18.05
C ARG A 163 13.24 -17.15 -17.16
N ARG A 164 12.78 -18.29 -16.63
CA ARG A 164 13.66 -19.26 -15.96
C ARG A 164 13.76 -20.54 -16.77
N THR A 165 14.52 -20.50 -17.86
CA THR A 165 15.20 -21.69 -18.41
C THR A 165 16.66 -21.64 -17.97
N PRO A 166 17.08 -22.44 -16.96
CA PRO A 166 18.47 -22.85 -16.86
C PRO A 166 18.75 -23.87 -17.98
N ARG A 167 19.91 -23.70 -18.61
CA ARG A 167 20.52 -24.72 -19.48
C ARG A 167 20.78 -26.01 -18.72
#